data_AF-G2DHX9-F1
#
_entry.id   AF-G2DHX9-F1
#
_cell.length_a   1.000
_cell.length_b   1.000
_cell.length_c   1.000
_cell.angle_alpha   90.00
_cell.angle_beta   90.00
_cell.angle_gamma   90.00
#
_symmetry.space_group_name_H-M   'P 1'
#
loop_
_entity.id
_entity.type
_entity.pdbx_description
1 polymer ?
#
loop_
_entity_poly.entity_id
_entity_poly.type
_entity_poly.pdbx_seq_one_letter_code
_entity_poly.pdbx_strand_id
1 'polypeptide(L)'
;MHYTTLILLLAILTSLAYQLGRRRSHTLVGGPTRVRQLHSLPSYYGFYTAIWCGLPALLVLGLWLIFEPNIITSLVVAELPEATRNLPEAELGLVINDIKNLAAGNIVSTEIGPAIQAAADHLQSLERTSAAALTVLILVLAMLGTSYAWRFISPELRARNRVEGVLKALLITSSTIAIFTTIGIVLSVLFEALRFFRQIPLSEFLFGLTWSPQMAIRADQVGSSGAFGSIPLFAGTLLISFIAMLVAVPIGLMSAIYLSEYAGRRLRLSPSRCWRSWPGFPPWSTASSQHSQWRPSFATAAGCWDSTSPPKALWPPDW
;
A
#
# COMPACT_ATOMS: atom_id res chain seq x y z
N MET A 1 -13.52 11.65 -10.60
CA MET A 1 -12.59 11.62 -11.76
C MET A 1 -11.61 12.80 -11.79
N HIS A 2 -11.85 13.90 -11.07
CA HIS A 2 -10.97 15.07 -11.09
C HIS A 2 -9.64 14.90 -10.32
N TYR A 3 -9.65 14.25 -9.15
CA TYR A 3 -8.39 14.07 -8.40
C TYR A 3 -7.40 13.15 -9.13
N THR A 4 -7.88 12.13 -9.83
CA THR A 4 -7.02 11.22 -10.60
C THR A 4 -6.33 11.95 -11.75
N THR A 5 -7.02 12.85 -12.46
CA THR A 5 -6.41 13.67 -13.51
C THR A 5 -5.39 14.65 -12.94
N LEU A 6 -5.65 15.25 -11.78
CA LEU A 6 -4.71 16.14 -11.09
C LEU A 6 -3.44 15.43 -10.61
N ILE A 7 -3.58 14.23 -10.04
CA ILE A 7 -2.43 13.42 -9.61
C ILE A 7 -1.56 13.07 -10.82
N LEU A 8 -2.17 12.67 -11.94
CA LEU A 8 -1.45 12.38 -13.19
C LEU A 8 -0.77 13.63 -13.75
N LEU A 9 -1.45 14.77 -13.78
CA LEU A 9 -0.89 16.04 -14.22
C LEU A 9 0.31 16.44 -13.36
N LEU A 10 0.20 16.33 -12.04
CA LEU A 10 1.30 16.62 -11.12
C LEU A 10 2.49 15.66 -11.31
N ALA A 11 2.22 14.37 -11.55
CA ALA A 11 3.27 13.39 -11.88
C ALA A 11 4.00 13.75 -13.19
N ILE A 12 3.28 14.24 -14.21
CA ILE A 12 3.88 14.72 -15.45
C ILE A 12 4.72 15.97 -15.21
N LEU A 13 4.19 16.97 -14.49
CA LEU A 13 4.91 18.21 -14.20
C LEU A 13 6.18 17.98 -13.37
N THR A 14 6.13 17.08 -12.39
CA THR A 14 7.29 16.71 -11.58
C THR A 14 8.34 15.96 -12.39
N SER A 15 7.92 15.07 -13.31
CA SER A 15 8.82 14.41 -14.26
C SER A 15 9.48 15.42 -15.22
N LEU A 16 8.73 16.40 -15.73
CA LEU A 16 9.27 17.48 -16.56
C LEU A 16 10.26 18.35 -15.77
N ALA A 17 9.92 18.72 -14.53
CA ALA A 17 10.81 19.47 -13.63
C ALA A 17 12.11 18.71 -13.33
N TYR A 18 12.05 17.38 -13.16
CA TYR A 18 13.23 16.53 -13.03
C TYR A 18 14.14 16.63 -14.26
N GLN A 19 13.57 16.48 -15.45
CA GLN A 19 14.33 16.55 -16.70
C GLN A 19 14.94 17.94 -16.91
N LEU A 20 14.19 19.00 -16.60
CA LEU A 20 14.63 20.40 -16.64
C LEU A 20 15.83 20.65 -15.73
N GLY A 21 15.76 20.25 -14.46
CA GLY A 21 16.87 20.38 -13.51
C GLY A 21 18.12 19.60 -13.95
N ARG A 22 17.93 18.37 -14.44
CA ARG A 22 19.03 17.54 -14.97
C ARG A 22 19.68 18.18 -16.21
N ARG A 23 18.88 18.63 -17.18
CA ARG A 23 19.38 19.30 -18.40
C ARG A 23 20.16 20.57 -18.04
N ARG A 24 19.64 21.38 -17.11
CA ARG A 24 20.31 22.61 -16.66
C ARG A 24 21.71 22.32 -16.11
N SER A 25 21.85 21.28 -15.28
CA SER A 25 23.15 20.90 -14.71
C SER A 25 24.19 20.54 -15.78
N HIS A 26 23.79 19.90 -16.88
CA HIS A 26 24.69 19.62 -18.01
C HIS A 26 25.07 20.88 -18.78
N THR A 27 24.11 21.79 -19.02
CA THR A 27 24.38 23.03 -19.77
C THR A 27 25.31 23.98 -19.03
N LEU A 28 25.20 24.07 -17.70
CA LEU A 28 26.02 24.98 -16.87
C LEU A 28 27.51 24.65 -16.92
N VAL A 29 27.84 23.39 -17.16
CA VAL A 29 29.22 22.90 -17.17
C VAL A 29 29.77 22.74 -18.60
N GLY A 30 28.98 23.14 -19.60
CA GLY A 30 29.39 23.11 -21.01
C GLY A 30 29.27 21.72 -21.66
N GLY A 31 28.43 20.84 -21.12
CA GLY A 31 28.10 19.54 -21.72
C GLY A 31 28.49 18.31 -20.90
N PRO A 32 28.22 17.10 -21.42
CA PRO A 32 28.40 15.84 -20.70
C PRO A 32 29.87 15.50 -20.39
N THR A 33 30.83 16.05 -21.14
CA THR A 33 32.27 15.77 -20.98
C THR A 33 32.87 16.39 -19.72
N ARG A 34 32.29 17.49 -19.21
CA ARG A 34 32.79 18.20 -18.03
C ARG A 34 32.00 17.94 -16.76
N VAL A 35 31.06 16.98 -16.75
CA VAL A 35 30.18 16.66 -15.60
C VAL A 35 30.93 16.46 -14.27
N ARG A 36 32.20 16.06 -14.30
CA ARG A 36 33.09 15.97 -13.12
C ARG A 36 33.29 17.29 -12.37
N GLN A 37 33.02 18.44 -13.00
CA GLN A 37 33.09 19.76 -12.35
C GLN A 37 31.87 20.05 -11.45
N LEU A 38 30.79 19.27 -11.55
CA LEU A 38 29.66 19.36 -10.61
C LEU A 38 30.00 18.67 -9.30
N HIS A 39 29.60 19.28 -8.18
CA HIS A 39 29.76 18.65 -6.85
C HIS A 39 28.88 17.39 -6.68
N SER A 40 27.74 17.31 -7.37
CA SER A 40 26.78 16.18 -7.27
C SER A 40 26.46 15.62 -8.64
N LEU A 41 26.02 14.35 -8.73
CA LEU A 41 25.57 13.79 -10.00
C LEU A 41 24.37 14.57 -10.56
N PRO A 42 24.26 14.76 -11.90
CA PRO A 42 23.14 15.46 -12.55
C PRO A 42 21.74 14.97 -12.14
N SER A 43 21.59 13.69 -11.77
CA SER A 43 20.34 13.14 -11.28
C SER A 43 19.86 13.81 -9.99
N TYR A 44 20.76 14.17 -9.07
CA TYR A 44 20.39 14.84 -7.82
C TYR A 44 19.86 16.26 -8.04
N TYR A 45 20.34 16.96 -9.08
CA TYR A 45 19.78 18.27 -9.47
C TYR A 45 18.37 18.12 -10.06
N GLY A 46 18.13 17.04 -10.80
CA GLY A 46 16.79 16.64 -11.23
C GLY A 46 15.87 16.38 -10.05
N PHE A 47 16.27 15.51 -9.11
CA PHE A 47 15.47 15.21 -7.92
C PHE A 47 15.22 16.43 -7.04
N TYR A 48 16.21 17.31 -6.87
CA TYR A 48 16.05 18.58 -6.15
C TYR A 48 14.95 19.45 -6.78
N THR A 49 14.95 19.60 -8.11
CA THR A 49 13.93 20.38 -8.83
C THR A 49 12.56 19.71 -8.77
N ALA A 50 12.52 18.38 -8.89
CA ALA A 50 11.29 17.60 -8.78
C ALA A 50 10.65 17.70 -7.38
N ILE A 51 11.45 17.67 -6.31
CA ILE A 51 10.98 17.83 -4.94
C ILE A 51 10.35 19.21 -4.73
N TRP A 52 11.01 20.28 -5.18
CA TRP A 52 10.45 21.64 -5.04
C TRP A 52 9.20 21.89 -5.89
N CYS A 53 9.09 21.24 -7.05
CA CYS A 53 7.89 21.26 -7.87
C CYS A 53 6.75 20.44 -7.25
N GLY A 54 7.05 19.21 -6.85
CA GLY A 54 6.05 18.21 -6.47
C GLY A 54 5.62 18.28 -5.02
N LEU A 55 6.56 18.39 -4.08
CA LEU A 55 6.26 18.25 -2.66
C LEU A 55 5.29 19.34 -2.15
N PRO A 56 5.47 20.64 -2.44
CA PRO A 56 4.52 21.67 -1.98
C PRO A 56 3.13 21.50 -2.61
N ALA A 57 3.07 21.19 -3.91
CA ALA A 57 1.81 20.96 -4.61
C ALA A 57 1.07 19.72 -4.10
N LEU A 58 1.80 18.64 -3.81
CA LEU A 58 1.26 17.41 -3.26
C LEU A 58 0.75 17.63 -1.83
N LEU A 59 1.44 18.42 -1.01
CA LEU A 59 0.97 18.78 0.33
C LEU A 59 -0.35 19.55 0.27
N VAL A 60 -0.48 20.52 -0.62
CA VAL A 60 -1.74 21.28 -0.80
C VAL A 60 -2.87 20.38 -1.29
N LEU A 61 -2.60 19.50 -2.27
CA LEU A 61 -3.58 18.53 -2.76
C LEU A 61 -4.03 17.58 -1.64
N GLY A 62 -3.08 17.05 -0.87
CA GLY A 62 -3.36 16.15 0.25
C GLY A 62 -4.16 16.83 1.36
N LEU A 63 -3.83 18.08 1.67
CA LEU A 63 -4.58 18.89 2.63
C LEU A 63 -6.02 19.13 2.14
N TRP A 64 -6.19 19.51 0.87
CA TRP A 64 -7.52 19.68 0.29
C TRP A 64 -8.35 18.39 0.33
N LEU A 65 -7.78 17.23 -0.02
CA LEU A 65 -8.49 15.94 0.04
C LEU A 65 -9.03 15.60 1.43
N ILE A 66 -8.36 16.07 2.49
CA ILE A 66 -8.80 15.86 3.87
C ILE A 66 -9.92 16.83 4.25
N PHE A 67 -9.82 18.10 3.83
CA PHE A 67 -10.74 19.15 4.29
C PHE A 67 -11.95 19.39 3.39
N GLU A 68 -11.83 19.09 2.10
CA GLU A 68 -12.85 19.35 1.08
C GLU A 68 -14.24 18.78 1.44
N PRO A 69 -14.39 17.48 1.83
CA PRO A 69 -15.71 16.94 2.11
C PRO A 69 -16.42 17.70 3.22
N ASN A 70 -15.68 18.14 4.24
CA ASN A 70 -16.21 18.88 5.39
C ASN A 70 -16.56 20.32 5.01
N ILE A 71 -15.69 21.00 4.26
CA ILE A 71 -15.92 22.37 3.81
C ILE A 71 -17.12 22.43 2.86
N ILE A 72 -17.14 21.61 1.81
CA ILE A 72 -18.24 21.63 0.83
C ILE A 72 -19.57 21.24 1.47
N THR A 73 -19.59 20.18 2.31
CA THR A 73 -20.84 19.76 2.96
C THR A 73 -21.35 20.84 3.92
N SER A 74 -20.48 21.52 4.67
CA SER A 74 -20.92 22.60 5.57
C SER A 74 -21.47 23.82 4.83
N LEU A 75 -20.91 24.17 3.67
CA LEU A 75 -21.43 25.23 2.81
C LEU A 75 -22.82 24.88 2.24
N VAL A 76 -23.01 23.65 1.77
CA VAL A 76 -24.31 23.17 1.27
C VAL A 76 -25.36 23.15 2.39
N VAL A 77 -25.01 22.64 3.57
CA VAL A 77 -25.94 22.56 4.72
C VAL A 77 -26.37 23.95 5.19
N ALA A 78 -25.49 24.96 5.10
CA ALA A 78 -25.81 26.33 5.47
C ALA A 78 -26.91 26.96 4.59
N GLU A 79 -27.08 26.49 3.35
CA GLU A 79 -28.07 27.01 2.39
C GLU A 79 -29.41 26.25 2.42
N LEU A 80 -29.46 25.08 3.05
CA LEU A 80 -30.70 24.31 3.21
C LEU A 80 -31.75 25.08 4.02
N PRO A 81 -33.06 24.82 3.86
CA PRO A 81 -34.09 25.41 4.73
C PRO A 81 -33.89 25.02 6.21
N GLU A 82 -34.25 25.92 7.14
CA GLU A 82 -34.13 25.65 8.60
C GLU A 82 -34.88 24.37 9.03
N ALA A 83 -36.02 24.08 8.39
CA ALA A 83 -36.77 22.86 8.62
C ALA A 83 -35.95 21.59 8.33
N THR A 84 -35.08 21.62 7.32
CA THR A 84 -34.21 20.50 6.94
C THR A 84 -32.95 20.45 7.80
N ARG A 85 -32.38 21.60 8.18
CA ARG A 85 -31.19 21.67 9.05
C ARG A 85 -31.44 21.14 10.46
N ASN A 86 -32.68 21.27 10.95
CA ASN A 86 -33.06 20.86 12.30
C ASN A 86 -33.52 19.39 12.39
N LEU A 87 -33.43 18.62 11.30
CA LEU A 87 -33.74 17.20 11.31
C LEU A 87 -32.75 16.43 12.22
N PRO A 88 -33.15 15.27 12.77
CA PRO A 88 -32.24 14.35 13.44
C PRO A 88 -31.04 14.00 12.54
N GLU A 89 -29.86 13.83 13.14
CA GLU A 89 -28.59 13.62 12.41
C GLU A 89 -28.66 12.49 11.37
N ALA A 90 -29.39 11.41 11.68
CA ALA A 90 -29.60 10.29 10.77
C ALA A 90 -30.39 10.67 9.52
N GLU A 91 -31.47 11.46 9.67
CA GLU A 91 -32.30 11.91 8.55
C GLU A 91 -31.59 12.98 7.72
N LEU A 92 -30.88 13.91 8.38
CA LEU A 92 -30.06 14.91 7.69
C LEU A 92 -28.96 14.25 6.84
N GLY A 93 -28.32 13.20 7.38
CA GLY A 93 -27.33 12.41 6.65
C GLY A 93 -27.90 11.75 5.39
N LEU A 94 -29.15 11.25 5.45
CA LEU A 94 -29.85 10.72 4.28
C LEU A 94 -30.10 11.79 3.22
N VAL A 95 -30.59 12.97 3.63
CA VAL A 95 -30.82 14.09 2.71
C VAL A 95 -29.53 14.55 2.04
N ILE A 96 -28.43 14.66 2.78
CA ILE A 96 -27.11 15.01 2.22
C ILE A 96 -26.64 13.97 1.20
N ASN A 97 -26.85 12.68 1.48
CA ASN A 97 -26.49 11.62 0.54
C ASN A 97 -27.36 11.65 -0.71
N ASP A 98 -28.66 11.93 -0.57
CA ASP A 98 -29.58 12.11 -1.70
C ASP A 98 -29.18 13.31 -2.57
N ILE A 99 -28.77 14.44 -1.98
CA ILE A 99 -28.24 15.61 -2.71
C ILE A 99 -26.96 15.23 -3.48
N LYS A 100 -26.02 14.52 -2.84
CA LYS A 100 -24.78 14.06 -3.48
C LYS A 100 -25.07 13.07 -4.62
N ASN A 101 -26.02 12.17 -4.42
CA ASN A 101 -26.45 11.21 -5.45
C ASN A 101 -27.10 11.93 -6.63
N LEU A 102 -27.99 12.89 -6.37
CA LEU A 102 -28.63 13.69 -7.42
C LEU A 102 -27.58 14.48 -8.23
N ALA A 103 -26.63 15.14 -7.56
CA ALA A 103 -25.55 15.89 -8.20
C ALA A 103 -24.63 15.00 -9.05
N ALA A 104 -24.44 13.75 -8.64
CA ALA A 104 -23.68 12.73 -9.38
C ALA A 104 -24.48 12.08 -10.52
N GLY A 105 -25.78 12.37 -10.66
CA GLY A 105 -26.68 11.72 -11.63
C GLY A 105 -27.08 10.29 -11.25
N ASN A 106 -26.97 9.93 -9.97
CA ASN A 106 -27.37 8.64 -9.41
C ASN A 106 -28.85 8.67 -8.96
N ILE A 107 -29.35 7.49 -8.61
CA ILE A 107 -30.72 7.30 -8.11
C ILE A 107 -30.85 7.89 -6.70
N VAL A 108 -31.96 8.58 -6.46
CA VAL A 108 -32.29 9.26 -5.20
C VAL A 108 -33.43 8.51 -4.50
N SER A 109 -33.41 8.47 -3.17
CA SER A 109 -34.42 7.73 -2.38
C SER A 109 -35.69 8.57 -2.14
N THR A 110 -35.55 9.89 -2.09
CA THR A 110 -36.60 10.86 -1.78
C THR A 110 -37.15 11.55 -3.04
N GLU A 111 -38.40 12.05 -3.00
CA GLU A 111 -38.94 12.90 -4.05
C GLU A 111 -38.09 14.16 -4.26
N ILE A 112 -37.80 14.47 -5.52
CA ILE A 112 -36.95 15.61 -5.91
C ILE A 112 -37.76 16.89 -5.73
N GLY A 113 -37.68 17.49 -4.55
CA GLY A 113 -38.21 18.82 -4.29
C GLY A 113 -37.34 19.93 -4.90
N PRO A 114 -37.89 21.13 -5.16
CA PRO A 114 -37.12 22.26 -5.73
C PRO A 114 -35.95 22.68 -4.83
N ALA A 115 -36.08 22.52 -3.52
CA ALA A 115 -35.00 22.79 -2.56
C ALA A 115 -33.83 21.79 -2.67
N ILE A 116 -34.12 20.51 -2.90
CA ILE A 116 -33.09 19.47 -3.05
C ILE A 116 -32.36 19.63 -4.39
N GLN A 117 -33.09 19.97 -5.46
CA GLN A 117 -32.51 20.27 -6.76
C GLN A 117 -31.61 21.50 -6.71
N ALA A 118 -32.07 22.60 -6.09
CA ALA A 118 -31.25 23.80 -5.90
C ALA A 118 -29.98 23.52 -5.08
N ALA A 119 -30.07 22.70 -4.04
CA ALA A 119 -28.91 22.29 -3.24
C ALA A 119 -27.93 21.41 -4.04
N ALA A 120 -28.43 20.52 -4.90
CA ALA A 120 -27.60 19.70 -5.77
C ALA A 120 -26.89 20.54 -6.85
N ASP A 121 -27.57 21.52 -7.44
CA ASP A 121 -26.98 22.47 -8.39
C ASP A 121 -25.89 23.33 -7.71
N HIS A 122 -26.16 23.80 -6.49
CA HIS A 122 -25.18 24.54 -5.69
C HIS A 122 -23.95 23.68 -5.38
N LEU A 123 -24.15 22.44 -4.90
CA LEU A 123 -23.08 21.47 -4.67
C LEU A 123 -22.21 21.29 -5.92
N GLN A 124 -22.83 21.07 -7.08
CA GLN A 124 -22.10 20.91 -8.34
C GLN A 124 -21.30 22.17 -8.70
N SER A 125 -21.82 23.37 -8.42
CA SER A 125 -21.10 24.63 -8.64
C SER A 125 -19.88 24.79 -7.70
N LEU A 126 -20.02 24.41 -6.43
CA LEU A 126 -18.94 24.43 -5.44
C LEU A 126 -17.84 23.43 -5.81
N GLU A 127 -18.21 22.21 -6.20
CA GLU A 127 -17.26 21.19 -6.65
C GLU A 127 -16.51 21.67 -7.90
N ARG A 128 -17.20 22.25 -8.89
CA ARG A 128 -16.55 22.77 -10.12
C ARG A 128 -15.61 23.95 -9.83
N THR A 129 -16.03 24.90 -9.01
CA THR A 129 -15.23 26.09 -8.69
C THR A 129 -14.01 25.73 -7.85
N SER A 130 -14.18 24.89 -6.83
CA SER A 130 -13.07 24.40 -6.00
C SER A 130 -12.09 23.53 -6.80
N ALA A 131 -12.59 22.65 -7.66
CA ALA A 131 -11.79 21.86 -8.59
C ALA A 131 -10.92 22.75 -9.50
N ALA A 132 -11.51 23.80 -10.09
CA ALA A 132 -10.79 24.75 -10.94
C ALA A 132 -9.75 25.56 -10.13
N ALA A 133 -10.14 26.09 -8.97
CA ALA A 133 -9.27 26.85 -8.09
C ALA A 133 -8.06 26.04 -7.63
N LEU A 134 -8.28 24.78 -7.22
CA LEU A 134 -7.21 23.87 -6.83
C LEU A 134 -6.29 23.51 -8.00
N THR A 135 -6.84 23.33 -9.21
CA THR A 135 -6.02 23.09 -10.41
C THR A 135 -5.08 24.26 -10.66
N VAL A 136 -5.60 25.49 -10.63
CA VAL A 136 -4.80 26.72 -10.81
C VAL A 136 -3.75 26.83 -9.70
N LEU A 137 -4.13 26.60 -8.45
CA LEU A 137 -3.21 26.66 -7.31
C LEU A 137 -2.05 25.66 -7.44
N ILE A 138 -2.35 24.40 -7.83
CA ILE A 138 -1.33 23.37 -8.07
C ILE A 138 -0.38 23.79 -9.20
N LEU A 139 -0.91 24.29 -10.31
CA LEU A 139 -0.11 24.76 -11.44
C LEU A 139 0.82 25.90 -11.04
N VAL A 140 0.30 26.89 -10.30
CA VAL A 140 1.08 28.01 -9.79
C VAL A 140 2.17 27.54 -8.85
N LEU A 141 1.87 26.67 -7.89
CA LEU A 141 2.86 26.13 -6.95
C LEU A 141 3.93 25.30 -7.66
N ALA A 142 3.55 24.46 -8.63
CA ALA A 142 4.50 23.68 -9.43
C ALA A 142 5.44 24.58 -10.25
N MET A 143 4.89 25.64 -10.88
CA MET A 143 5.67 26.62 -11.62
C MET A 143 6.61 27.42 -10.71
N LEU A 144 6.11 27.92 -9.57
CA LEU A 144 6.92 28.66 -8.59
C LEU A 144 8.02 27.78 -7.99
N GLY A 145 7.69 26.55 -7.60
CA GLY A 145 8.65 25.59 -7.05
C GLY A 145 9.74 25.22 -8.06
N THR A 146 9.36 24.97 -9.32
CA THR A 146 10.33 24.71 -10.40
C THR A 146 11.19 25.95 -10.67
N SER A 147 10.60 27.14 -10.77
CA SER A 147 11.32 28.40 -11.01
C SER A 147 12.29 28.74 -9.88
N TYR A 148 11.85 28.56 -8.64
CA TYR A 148 12.69 28.71 -7.44
C TYR A 148 13.88 27.76 -7.51
N ALA A 149 13.63 26.44 -7.60
CA ALA A 149 14.71 25.46 -7.66
C ALA A 149 15.64 25.71 -8.83
N TRP A 150 15.10 26.04 -10.01
CA TRP A 150 15.86 26.39 -11.20
C TRP A 150 16.86 27.49 -10.84
N ARG A 151 16.43 28.65 -10.32
CA ARG A 151 17.32 29.79 -9.98
C ARG A 151 18.49 29.44 -9.06
N PHE A 152 18.35 28.45 -8.18
CA PHE A 152 19.40 28.02 -7.24
C PHE A 152 20.35 26.93 -7.77
N ILE A 153 20.12 26.40 -8.98
CA ILE A 153 21.04 25.41 -9.58
C ILE A 153 22.34 26.12 -9.99
N SER A 154 23.40 25.82 -9.26
CA SER A 154 24.79 26.20 -9.57
C SER A 154 25.71 24.96 -9.47
N PRO A 155 26.90 24.97 -10.08
CA PRO A 155 27.84 23.83 -10.02
C PRO A 155 28.30 23.46 -8.59
N GLU A 156 28.30 24.43 -7.69
CA GLU A 156 28.72 24.32 -6.28
C GLU A 156 27.61 23.77 -5.37
N LEU A 157 26.36 23.71 -5.86
CA LEU A 157 25.23 23.26 -5.07
C LEU A 157 25.40 21.80 -4.63
N ARG A 158 25.34 21.58 -3.32
CA ARG A 158 25.33 20.24 -2.71
C ARG A 158 23.93 19.59 -2.80
N ALA A 159 23.46 19.37 -4.03
CA ALA A 159 22.12 18.85 -4.31
C ALA A 159 21.82 17.52 -3.60
N ARG A 160 22.83 16.63 -3.52
CA ARG A 160 22.72 15.34 -2.81
C ARG A 160 22.28 15.51 -1.35
N ASN A 161 22.93 16.39 -0.59
CA ASN A 161 22.63 16.58 0.83
C ASN A 161 21.20 17.11 1.05
N ARG A 162 20.72 17.98 0.16
CA ARG A 162 19.34 18.51 0.22
C ARG A 162 18.31 17.41 -0.05
N VAL A 163 18.52 16.61 -1.09
CA VAL A 163 17.63 15.49 -1.44
C VAL A 163 17.63 14.42 -0.34
N GLU A 164 18.81 14.01 0.14
CA GLU A 164 18.92 13.05 1.25
C GLU A 164 18.29 13.58 2.54
N GLY A 165 18.39 14.88 2.82
CA GLY A 165 17.73 15.50 3.97
C GLY A 165 16.21 15.37 3.92
N VAL A 166 15.61 15.60 2.75
CA VAL A 166 14.16 15.42 2.54
C VAL A 166 13.76 13.95 2.68
N LEU A 167 14.51 13.03 2.08
CA LEU A 167 14.23 11.59 2.19
C LEU A 167 14.36 11.10 3.64
N LYS A 168 15.38 11.54 4.38
CA LYS A 168 15.55 11.22 5.80
C LYS A 168 14.39 11.76 6.63
N ALA A 169 13.96 13.00 6.41
CA ALA A 169 12.80 13.57 7.10
C ALA A 169 11.52 12.77 6.83
N LEU A 170 11.29 12.35 5.58
CA LEU A 170 10.15 11.49 5.21
C LEU A 170 10.21 10.13 5.92
N LEU A 171 11.37 9.47 5.91
CA LEU A 171 11.54 8.17 6.57
C LEU A 171 11.35 8.28 8.09
N ILE A 172 11.91 9.32 8.72
CA ILE A 172 11.75 9.55 10.16
C ILE A 172 10.28 9.77 10.49
N THR A 173 9.61 10.72 9.82
CA THR A 173 8.18 11.02 10.06
C THR A 173 7.29 9.80 9.85
N SER A 174 7.50 9.05 8.77
CA SER A 174 6.76 7.81 8.50
C SER A 174 6.97 6.75 9.60
N SER A 175 8.22 6.51 10.00
CA SER A 175 8.53 5.55 11.07
C SER A 175 7.93 5.98 12.42
N THR A 176 7.95 7.28 12.73
CA THR A 176 7.35 7.83 13.94
C THR A 176 5.83 7.62 13.95
N ILE A 177 5.14 7.93 12.84
CA ILE A 177 3.69 7.68 12.71
C ILE A 177 3.39 6.18 12.88
N ALA A 178 4.16 5.29 12.26
CA ALA A 178 3.95 3.84 12.39
C ALA A 178 4.10 3.35 13.85
N ILE A 179 5.09 3.86 14.59
CA ILE A 179 5.28 3.55 16.01
C ILE A 179 4.08 4.04 16.82
N PHE A 180 3.65 5.29 16.64
CA PHE A 180 2.48 5.84 17.33
C PHE A 180 1.20 5.07 17.02
N THR A 181 0.97 4.69 15.76
CA THR A 181 -0.19 3.87 15.38
C THR A 181 -0.13 2.50 16.03
N THR A 182 1.05 1.86 16.10
CA THR A 182 1.22 0.57 16.76
C THR A 182 0.89 0.67 18.25
N ILE A 183 1.40 1.70 18.93
CA ILE A 183 1.07 1.99 20.33
C ILE A 183 -0.43 2.24 20.47
N GLY A 184 -1.03 3.04 19.59
CA GLY A 184 -2.46 3.34 19.60
C GLY A 184 -3.33 2.10 19.47
N ILE A 185 -3.01 1.20 18.53
CA ILE A 185 -3.73 -0.07 18.35
C ILE A 185 -3.56 -0.96 19.58
N VAL A 186 -2.33 -1.12 20.08
CA VAL A 186 -2.07 -1.95 21.27
C VAL A 186 -2.82 -1.42 22.48
N LEU A 187 -2.77 -0.11 22.74
CA LEU A 187 -3.49 0.51 23.85
C LEU A 187 -5.01 0.40 23.66
N SER A 188 -5.53 0.61 22.44
CA SER A 188 -6.96 0.46 22.15
C SER A 188 -7.45 -0.96 22.44
N VAL A 189 -6.74 -1.98 21.95
CA VAL A 189 -7.10 -3.38 22.18
C VAL A 189 -6.91 -3.75 23.65
N LEU A 190 -5.86 -3.24 24.31
CA LEU A 190 -5.60 -3.47 25.73
C LEU A 190 -6.73 -2.91 26.61
N PHE A 191 -7.18 -1.68 26.37
CA PHE A 191 -8.27 -1.08 27.16
C PHE A 191 -9.59 -1.84 26.98
N GLU A 192 -9.93 -2.21 25.75
CA GLU A 192 -11.13 -3.03 25.50
C GLU A 192 -11.01 -4.43 26.12
N ALA A 193 -9.83 -5.06 26.06
CA ALA A 193 -9.58 -6.33 26.72
C ALA A 193 -9.69 -6.23 28.26
N LEU A 194 -9.16 -5.17 28.86
CA LEU A 194 -9.30 -4.93 30.30
C LEU A 194 -10.76 -4.69 30.69
N ARG A 195 -11.55 -3.97 29.88
CA ARG A 195 -12.98 -3.80 30.09
C ARG A 195 -13.74 -5.12 30.00
N PHE A 196 -13.36 -5.99 29.06
CA PHE A 196 -13.90 -7.33 28.92
C PHE A 196 -13.60 -8.21 30.14
N PHE A 197 -12.34 -8.24 30.59
CA PHE A 197 -11.94 -9.05 31.75
C PHE A 197 -12.45 -8.55 33.11
N ARG A 198 -13.00 -7.32 33.16
CA ARG A 198 -13.79 -6.86 34.32
C ARG A 198 -15.17 -7.52 34.39
N GLN A 199 -15.73 -7.95 33.27
CA GLN A 199 -17.05 -8.60 33.21
C GLN A 199 -16.93 -10.12 33.24
N ILE A 200 -15.88 -10.68 32.62
CA ILE A 200 -15.66 -12.13 32.53
C ILE A 200 -14.29 -12.45 33.14
N PRO A 201 -14.21 -13.27 34.21
CA PRO A 201 -12.94 -13.59 34.85
C PRO A 201 -12.04 -14.41 33.91
N LEU A 202 -10.72 -14.18 34.01
CA LEU A 202 -9.71 -14.85 33.18
C LEU A 202 -9.78 -16.38 33.25
N SER A 203 -10.17 -16.96 34.40
CA SER A 203 -10.30 -18.40 34.58
C SER A 203 -11.44 -19.00 33.74
N GLU A 204 -12.58 -18.31 33.65
CA GLU A 204 -13.71 -18.77 32.81
C GLU A 204 -13.40 -18.60 31.33
N PHE A 205 -12.62 -17.58 30.96
CA PHE A 205 -12.16 -17.40 29.59
C PHE A 205 -11.13 -18.47 29.18
N LEU A 206 -10.12 -18.74 30.00
CA LEU A 206 -9.05 -19.69 29.68
C LEU A 206 -9.49 -21.15 29.79
N PHE A 207 -10.32 -21.49 30.78
CA PHE A 207 -10.74 -22.88 31.04
C PHE A 207 -12.20 -23.18 30.66
N GLY A 208 -12.92 -22.21 30.11
CA GLY A 208 -14.30 -22.42 29.65
C GLY A 208 -14.37 -23.41 28.49
N LEU A 209 -15.31 -24.35 28.59
CA LEU A 209 -15.57 -25.38 27.57
C LEU A 209 -16.70 -25.01 26.61
N THR A 210 -17.42 -23.92 26.88
CA THR A 210 -18.57 -23.47 26.11
C THR A 210 -18.26 -22.13 25.43
N TRP A 211 -18.65 -22.03 24.15
CA TRP A 211 -18.53 -20.81 23.36
C TRP A 211 -19.92 -20.39 22.87
N SER A 212 -20.53 -19.40 23.53
CA SER A 212 -21.89 -18.90 23.22
C SER A 212 -21.98 -17.36 23.23
N PRO A 213 -21.32 -16.66 22.29
CA PRO A 213 -21.27 -15.19 22.24
C PRO A 213 -22.64 -14.52 22.01
N GLN A 214 -23.62 -15.25 21.45
CA GLN A 214 -24.95 -14.73 21.12
C GLN A 214 -25.79 -14.39 22.36
N MET A 215 -25.52 -15.02 23.51
CA MET A 215 -26.30 -14.79 24.72
C MET A 215 -25.96 -13.47 25.43
N ALA A 216 -24.85 -12.82 25.08
CA ALA A 216 -24.43 -11.53 25.64
C ALA A 216 -25.02 -10.29 24.91
N ILE A 217 -25.70 -10.48 23.77
CA ILE A 217 -26.12 -9.37 22.87
C ILE A 217 -27.57 -8.91 23.13
N ARG A 218 -28.40 -9.70 23.82
CA ARG A 218 -29.80 -9.32 24.12
C ARG A 218 -29.96 -8.89 25.58
N ALA A 219 -30.23 -7.60 25.79
CA ALA A 219 -30.37 -6.99 27.12
C ALA A 219 -31.55 -7.52 27.96
N ASP A 220 -32.54 -8.17 27.33
CA ASP A 220 -33.78 -8.62 27.98
C ASP A 220 -33.70 -10.04 28.58
N GLN A 221 -32.56 -10.74 28.47
CA GLN A 221 -32.38 -12.04 29.11
C GLN A 221 -31.67 -11.91 30.47
N VAL A 222 -32.49 -11.83 31.52
CA VAL A 222 -32.05 -11.93 32.92
C VAL A 222 -31.50 -13.34 33.17
N GLY A 223 -30.19 -13.51 33.11
CA GLY A 223 -29.52 -14.77 33.46
C GLY A 223 -28.47 -15.31 32.49
N SER A 224 -28.00 -14.55 31.49
CA SER A 224 -26.91 -15.04 30.64
C SER A 224 -25.64 -14.21 30.73
N SER A 225 -24.73 -14.65 31.60
CA SER A 225 -23.31 -14.49 31.35
C SER A 225 -22.99 -15.18 30.01
N GLY A 226 -22.64 -14.41 28.99
CA GLY A 226 -22.11 -15.01 27.76
C GLY A 226 -20.94 -15.92 28.11
N ALA A 227 -20.96 -17.18 27.65
CA ALA A 227 -19.87 -18.10 27.92
C ALA A 227 -18.80 -17.94 26.84
N PHE A 228 -17.64 -17.39 27.23
CA PHE A 228 -16.52 -17.09 26.34
C PHE A 228 -15.33 -18.01 26.60
N GLY A 229 -15.53 -19.33 26.51
CA GLY A 229 -14.46 -20.31 26.69
C GLY A 229 -13.50 -20.37 25.49
N SER A 230 -12.20 -20.23 25.74
CA SER A 230 -11.17 -20.27 24.69
C SER A 230 -10.76 -21.69 24.27
N ILE A 231 -11.00 -22.71 25.10
CA ILE A 231 -10.61 -24.10 24.82
C ILE A 231 -11.20 -24.61 23.48
N PRO A 232 -12.50 -24.43 23.18
CA PRO A 232 -13.07 -24.86 21.90
C PRO A 232 -12.40 -24.22 20.67
N LEU A 233 -11.92 -22.97 20.78
CA LEU A 233 -11.24 -22.28 19.68
C LEU A 233 -9.86 -22.88 19.41
N PHE A 234 -9.09 -23.14 20.46
CA PHE A 234 -7.80 -23.82 20.34
C PHE A 234 -7.96 -25.26 19.90
N ALA A 235 -8.94 -25.98 20.45
CA ALA A 235 -9.25 -27.35 20.05
C ALA A 235 -9.67 -27.42 18.57
N GLY A 236 -10.52 -26.50 18.09
CA GLY A 236 -10.94 -26.44 16.69
C GLY A 236 -9.80 -26.15 15.74
N THR A 237 -8.94 -25.17 16.06
CA THR A 237 -7.76 -24.85 15.22
C THR A 237 -6.74 -25.99 15.18
N LEU A 238 -6.48 -26.65 16.31
CA LEU A 238 -5.62 -27.84 16.38
C LEU A 238 -6.22 -29.02 15.63
N LEU A 239 -7.52 -29.28 15.77
CA LEU A 239 -8.22 -30.38 15.09
C LEU A 239 -8.17 -30.21 13.56
N ILE A 240 -8.49 -29.03 13.06
CA ILE A 240 -8.45 -28.74 11.61
C ILE A 240 -7.02 -28.86 11.09
N SER A 241 -6.03 -28.31 11.82
CA SER A 241 -4.62 -28.39 11.43
C SER A 241 -4.13 -29.85 11.40
N PHE A 242 -4.57 -30.66 12.36
CA PHE A 242 -4.23 -32.07 12.45
C PHE A 242 -4.83 -32.88 11.29
N ILE A 243 -6.12 -32.72 11.01
CA ILE A 243 -6.78 -33.36 9.85
C ILE A 243 -6.13 -32.90 8.55
N ALA A 244 -5.81 -31.61 8.42
CA ALA A 244 -5.11 -31.07 7.26
C ALA A 244 -3.74 -31.72 7.07
N MET A 245 -2.94 -31.91 8.11
CA MET A 245 -1.67 -32.63 8.02
C MET A 245 -1.86 -34.10 7.67
N LEU A 246 -2.85 -34.79 8.27
CA LEU A 246 -3.14 -36.19 7.97
C LEU A 246 -3.54 -36.42 6.51
N VAL A 247 -4.17 -35.45 5.85
CA VAL A 247 -4.57 -35.55 4.44
C VAL A 247 -3.47 -35.03 3.51
N ALA A 248 -2.86 -33.88 3.84
CA ALA A 248 -1.87 -33.23 3.00
C ALA A 248 -0.54 -34.00 2.93
N VAL A 249 -0.11 -34.64 4.04
CA VAL A 249 1.17 -35.36 4.08
C VAL A 249 1.15 -36.60 3.17
N PRO A 250 0.16 -37.52 3.25
CA PRO A 250 0.12 -38.68 2.37
C PRO A 250 -0.07 -38.30 0.90
N ILE A 251 -0.99 -37.37 0.60
CA ILE A 251 -1.23 -36.92 -0.78
C ILE A 251 0.01 -36.22 -1.34
N GLY A 252 0.66 -35.37 -0.54
CA GLY A 252 1.90 -34.68 -0.92
C GLY A 252 3.04 -35.65 -1.18
N LEU A 253 3.24 -36.64 -0.29
CA LEU A 253 4.29 -37.65 -0.43
C LEU A 253 4.04 -38.56 -1.65
N MET A 254 2.80 -39.04 -1.84
CA MET A 254 2.45 -39.87 -3.01
C MET A 254 2.61 -39.10 -4.32
N SER A 255 2.23 -37.82 -4.35
CA SER A 255 2.42 -36.96 -5.53
C SER A 255 3.91 -36.76 -5.84
N ALA A 256 4.74 -36.58 -4.80
CA ALA A 256 6.18 -36.43 -4.97
C ALA A 256 6.82 -37.70 -5.53
N ILE A 257 6.49 -38.87 -4.96
CA ILE A 257 7.00 -40.17 -5.42
C ILE A 257 6.57 -40.46 -6.87
N TYR A 258 5.28 -40.23 -7.20
CA TYR A 258 4.80 -40.43 -8.57
C TYR A 258 5.55 -39.55 -9.59
N LEU A 259 5.80 -38.28 -9.27
CA LEU A 259 6.55 -37.37 -10.14
C LEU A 259 8.05 -37.69 -10.23
N SER A 260 8.64 -38.28 -9.19
CA SER A 260 10.05 -38.66 -9.19
C SER A 260 10.31 -39.95 -9.94
N GLU A 261 9.44 -40.95 -9.78
CA GLU A 261 9.71 -42.33 -10.23
C GLU A 261 8.87 -42.77 -11.44
N TYR A 262 7.62 -42.32 -11.58
CA TYR A 262 6.68 -42.89 -12.56
C TYR A 262 6.24 -41.91 -13.67
N ALA A 263 6.41 -40.59 -13.49
CA ALA A 263 5.92 -39.60 -14.45
C ALA A 263 6.84 -39.42 -15.67
N GLY A 264 6.31 -39.67 -16.87
CA GLY A 264 6.99 -39.39 -18.14
C GLY A 264 7.28 -37.89 -18.37
N ARG A 265 8.24 -37.56 -19.27
CA ARG A 265 8.76 -36.19 -19.50
C ARG A 265 7.72 -35.08 -19.66
N ARG A 266 6.54 -35.38 -20.24
CA ARG A 266 5.44 -34.40 -20.41
C ARG A 266 4.68 -34.11 -19.10
N LEU A 267 4.50 -35.11 -18.23
CA LEU A 267 3.81 -34.98 -16.93
C LEU A 267 4.69 -34.33 -15.85
N ARG A 268 6.02 -34.39 -15.99
CA ARG A 268 6.95 -33.69 -15.08
C ARG A 268 6.96 -32.17 -15.31
N LEU A 269 6.75 -31.74 -16.55
CA LEU A 269 6.76 -30.33 -16.96
C LEU A 269 5.41 -29.62 -16.72
N SER A 270 4.29 -30.36 -16.72
CA SER A 270 2.94 -29.77 -16.58
C SER A 270 2.65 -29.15 -15.19
N PRO A 271 2.98 -29.79 -14.05
CA PRO A 271 2.81 -29.20 -12.72
C PRO A 271 3.59 -27.89 -12.59
N SER A 272 4.80 -27.80 -13.13
CA SER A 272 5.61 -26.58 -13.10
C SER A 272 5.02 -25.39 -13.87
N ARG A 273 4.06 -25.64 -14.79
CA ARG A 273 3.25 -24.61 -15.46
C ARG A 273 2.01 -24.25 -14.65
N CYS A 274 1.29 -25.23 -14.11
CA CYS A 274 0.04 -25.02 -13.37
C CYS A 274 0.29 -24.29 -12.02
N TRP A 275 1.34 -24.68 -11.30
CA TRP A 275 1.75 -24.01 -10.05
C TRP A 275 2.17 -22.55 -10.27
N ARG A 276 2.71 -22.25 -11.46
CA ARG A 276 3.14 -20.89 -11.85
C ARG A 276 1.96 -19.98 -12.22
N SER A 277 0.78 -20.55 -12.46
CA SER A 277 -0.46 -19.84 -12.76
C SER A 277 -1.38 -19.65 -11.54
N TRP A 278 -1.03 -20.21 -10.37
CA TRP A 278 -1.85 -20.08 -9.17
C TRP A 278 -1.62 -18.71 -8.50
N PRO A 279 -2.66 -17.87 -8.29
CA PRO A 279 -2.50 -16.48 -7.85
C PRO A 279 -1.91 -16.26 -6.45
N GLY A 280 -1.68 -17.32 -5.67
CA GLY A 280 -1.28 -17.25 -4.26
C GLY A 280 0.12 -17.76 -3.92
N PHE A 281 0.90 -18.28 -4.88
CA PHE A 281 2.26 -18.75 -4.62
C PHE A 281 3.29 -17.68 -5.04
N PRO A 282 4.20 -17.22 -4.16
CA PRO A 282 5.26 -16.30 -4.56
C PRO A 282 6.13 -16.95 -5.65
N PRO A 283 6.68 -16.19 -6.61
CA PRO A 283 7.49 -16.76 -7.66
C PRO A 283 8.81 -17.28 -7.06
N TRP A 284 8.91 -18.61 -6.87
CA TRP A 284 10.14 -19.32 -6.47
C TRP A 284 11.31 -19.20 -7.47
N SER A 285 11.21 -18.31 -8.48
CA SER A 285 12.25 -18.10 -9.49
C SER A 285 13.50 -17.37 -8.97
N THR A 286 13.55 -16.95 -7.70
CA THR A 286 14.74 -16.30 -7.11
C THR A 286 15.52 -17.20 -6.15
N ALA A 287 15.00 -18.37 -5.73
CA ALA A 287 15.69 -19.25 -4.79
C ALA A 287 16.65 -20.27 -5.46
N SER A 288 16.41 -20.61 -6.74
CA SER A 288 17.22 -21.62 -7.43
C SER A 288 18.60 -21.14 -7.93
N SER A 289 18.92 -19.84 -7.83
CA SER A 289 20.24 -19.32 -8.21
C SER A 289 21.29 -19.35 -7.09
N GLN A 290 20.91 -19.69 -5.85
CA GLN A 290 21.88 -19.84 -4.73
C GLN A 290 22.29 -21.30 -4.46
N HIS A 291 21.59 -22.29 -5.01
CA HIS A 291 21.90 -23.71 -4.80
C HIS A 291 23.09 -24.25 -5.61
N SER A 292 23.67 -23.47 -6.53
CA SER A 292 24.93 -23.84 -7.21
C SER A 292 26.20 -23.42 -6.45
N GLN A 293 26.07 -22.67 -5.34
CA GLN A 293 27.21 -22.13 -4.59
C GLN A 293 27.53 -22.93 -3.31
N TRP A 294 26.71 -23.92 -2.94
CA TRP A 294 26.92 -24.82 -1.80
C TRP A 294 26.97 -26.30 -2.24
N ARG A 295 27.91 -26.64 -3.13
CA ARG A 295 28.44 -28.01 -3.20
C ARG A 295 29.58 -28.09 -2.17
N PRO A 296 29.41 -28.74 -1.01
CA PRO A 296 30.54 -28.99 -0.14
C PRO A 296 31.49 -29.99 -0.82
N SER A 297 32.78 -29.65 -0.83
CA SER A 297 33.89 -30.51 -1.21
C SER A 297 33.93 -31.77 -0.33
N PHE A 298 33.13 -32.77 -0.67
CA PHE A 298 33.21 -34.14 -0.15
C PHE A 298 33.48 -35.11 -1.31
N ALA A 299 34.56 -34.87 -2.05
CA ALA A 299 35.05 -35.77 -3.09
C ALA A 299 36.59 -35.90 -3.05
N THR A 300 37.15 -35.97 -1.84
CA THR A 300 38.55 -36.30 -1.58
C THR A 300 38.61 -37.31 -0.44
N ALA A 301 38.17 -38.54 -0.70
CA ALA A 301 38.55 -39.78 -0.01
C ALA A 301 37.53 -40.91 -0.30
N ALA A 302 37.54 -41.44 -1.52
CA ALA A 302 37.12 -42.81 -1.83
C ALA A 302 37.48 -43.09 -3.29
N GLY A 303 38.73 -43.52 -3.51
CA GLY A 303 39.06 -44.21 -4.75
C GLY A 303 38.44 -45.60 -4.75
N CYS A 304 37.82 -45.98 -5.86
CA CYS A 304 38.02 -47.27 -6.54
C CYS A 304 36.86 -47.54 -7.52
N TRP A 305 37.24 -47.76 -8.79
CA TRP A 305 36.52 -48.49 -9.84
C TRP A 305 35.28 -47.74 -10.40
N ASP A 306 35.16 -47.45 -11.70
CA ASP A 306 35.34 -48.35 -12.82
C ASP A 306 35.80 -47.65 -14.11
N SER A 307 36.54 -48.43 -14.89
CA SER A 307 37.13 -48.23 -16.20
C SER A 307 36.09 -48.04 -17.31
N THR A 308 36.37 -47.10 -18.23
CA THR A 308 36.12 -47.15 -19.70
C THR A 308 35.92 -45.74 -20.30
N SER A 309 37.00 -45.01 -20.56
CA SER A 309 37.13 -44.12 -21.74
C SER A 309 38.53 -43.49 -21.81
N PRO A 310 39.28 -43.64 -22.92
CA PRO A 310 40.63 -43.06 -23.07
C PRO A 310 40.61 -41.56 -23.40
N PRO A 311 41.71 -40.83 -23.14
CA PRO A 311 41.72 -39.37 -23.01
C PRO A 311 41.77 -38.65 -24.36
N LYS A 312 40.96 -37.61 -24.54
CA LYS A 312 41.16 -36.62 -25.61
C LYS A 312 42.26 -35.65 -25.18
N ALA A 313 43.41 -35.80 -25.82
CA ALA A 313 44.53 -34.87 -25.76
C ALA A 313 44.10 -33.46 -26.20
N LEU A 314 44.34 -32.48 -25.33
CA LEU A 314 44.31 -31.05 -25.65
C LEU A 314 45.76 -30.57 -25.74
N TRP A 315 46.23 -30.28 -26.96
CA TRP A 315 47.19 -29.20 -27.25
C TRP A 315 47.15 -28.87 -28.74
N PRO A 316 47.20 -27.58 -29.11
CA PRO A 316 48.29 -27.10 -29.97
C PRO A 316 48.89 -25.75 -29.48
N PRO A 317 50.04 -25.32 -30.04
CA PRO A 317 51.15 -24.77 -29.27
C PRO A 317 51.29 -23.24 -29.25
N ASP A 318 51.94 -22.79 -28.17
CA ASP A 318 53.04 -21.82 -28.07
C ASP A 318 52.98 -20.52 -28.91
N TRP A 319 52.62 -19.42 -28.23
CA TRP A 319 53.36 -18.14 -28.14
C TRP A 319 53.02 -17.47 -26.80
#